data_AF-A0A243QYR4-F1
#
_entry.id   AF-A0A243QYR4-F1
#
_cell.length_a   1.000
_cell.length_b   1.000
_cell.length_c   1.000
_cell.angle_alpha   90.00
_cell.angle_beta   90.00
_cell.angle_gamma   90.00
#
_symmetry.space_group_name_H-M   'P 1'
#
loop_
_entity.id
_entity.type
_entity.pdbx_description
1 polymer ?
#
loop_
_entity_poly.entity_id
_entity_poly.type
_entity_poly.pdbx_seq_one_letter_code
_entity_poly.pdbx_strand_id
1 'polypeptide(L)'
;VYADPESPRVLDARRLDRLHDRIRDFRRSEGGGPVFVSVVPQTPGSESAGDSMLFAAAVHAKVREDGLYVVADPDDGTIDFYNHGLRRDTDHLSFNLPDSVTFGDSRADEADDHLLGERLDRLMDFLDETPRTDRPGSEPAPATAPRAADENTLPPLFATDFWPGLFVGAFLALLLSGVVAGAVGIVTGLRRWRSPEPEPAGLLPVTSPTEPSASYLRRTAHAELTALTRKFTDPEGHARAWDCLDAAILLLDGDPDRARRPGTDPATLTAVVVLARAGRAALTGDTNDLCCGVNPLHGPAVSRHHVRVSAEAAGSNRRRLLPVCVPCRDTAIAQPSGIPGRLLRLPGSTSGDRSRRPYYDATDGPLTAVPGGIARLIDKVRETAGVH
;
A
#
# COMPACT_ATOMS: atom_id res chain seq x y z
N VAL A 1 -57.59 -4.79 -24.52
CA VAL A 1 -56.37 -5.18 -23.76
C VAL A 1 -55.23 -5.29 -24.75
N TYR A 2 -54.09 -4.70 -24.45
CA TYR A 2 -52.83 -4.91 -25.16
C TYR A 2 -51.90 -5.72 -24.26
N ALA A 3 -51.28 -6.77 -24.80
CA ALA A 3 -50.24 -7.51 -24.11
C ALA A 3 -49.04 -7.61 -25.06
N ASP A 4 -47.87 -7.21 -24.57
CA ASP A 4 -46.66 -7.22 -25.38
C ASP A 4 -46.26 -8.67 -25.76
N PRO A 5 -46.14 -8.99 -27.06
CA PRO A 5 -45.79 -10.34 -27.50
C PRO A 5 -44.38 -10.79 -27.08
N GLU A 6 -43.48 -9.86 -26.75
CA GLU A 6 -42.11 -10.15 -26.33
C GLU A 6 -41.97 -10.37 -24.81
N SER A 7 -43.02 -10.08 -24.05
CA SER A 7 -43.05 -10.18 -22.59
C SER A 7 -43.52 -11.56 -22.07
N PRO A 8 -43.24 -11.90 -20.79
CA PRO A 8 -43.79 -13.08 -20.15
C PRO A 8 -45.31 -13.18 -20.32
N ARG A 9 -45.79 -14.36 -20.70
CA ARG A 9 -47.21 -14.60 -20.94
C ARG A 9 -47.94 -14.91 -19.61
N VAL A 10 -48.25 -13.86 -18.88
CA VAL A 10 -48.92 -13.91 -17.56
C VAL A 10 -50.44 -14.06 -17.63
N LEU A 11 -51.06 -13.81 -18.80
CA LEU A 11 -52.49 -14.01 -19.03
C LEU A 11 -52.73 -15.14 -20.03
N ASP A 12 -53.40 -16.21 -19.57
CA ASP A 12 -53.90 -17.26 -20.46
C ASP A 12 -55.13 -16.78 -21.26
N ALA A 13 -55.49 -17.51 -22.32
CA ALA A 13 -56.61 -17.13 -23.19
C ALA A 13 -57.95 -17.01 -22.43
N ARG A 14 -58.18 -17.86 -21.42
CA ARG A 14 -59.44 -17.85 -20.65
C ARG A 14 -59.55 -16.62 -19.75
N ARG A 15 -58.45 -16.23 -19.10
CA ARG A 15 -58.36 -15.02 -18.28
C ARG A 15 -58.46 -13.77 -19.14
N LEU A 16 -57.83 -13.77 -20.31
CA LEU A 16 -57.95 -12.68 -21.27
C LEU A 16 -59.39 -12.50 -21.78
N ASP A 17 -60.08 -13.59 -22.12
CA ASP A 17 -61.49 -13.55 -22.53
C ASP A 17 -62.39 -13.01 -21.42
N ARG A 18 -62.20 -13.50 -20.18
CA ARG A 18 -62.91 -13.02 -18.99
C ARG A 18 -62.69 -11.52 -18.77
N LEU A 19 -61.44 -11.05 -18.83
CA LEU A 19 -61.10 -9.64 -18.69
C LEU A 19 -61.78 -8.79 -19.77
N HIS A 20 -61.83 -9.25 -21.02
CA HIS A 20 -62.54 -8.56 -22.08
C HIS A 20 -64.05 -8.47 -21.84
N ASP A 21 -64.67 -9.54 -21.32
CA ASP A 21 -66.09 -9.54 -20.98
C ASP A 21 -66.37 -8.53 -19.86
N ARG A 22 -65.54 -8.52 -18.82
CA ARG A 22 -65.63 -7.56 -17.71
C ARG A 22 -65.49 -6.10 -18.15
N ILE A 23 -64.50 -5.80 -18.99
CA ILE A 23 -64.31 -4.45 -19.54
C ILE A 23 -65.53 -4.04 -20.35
N ARG A 24 -66.12 -4.96 -21.11
CA ARG A 24 -67.32 -4.70 -21.93
C ARG A 24 -68.55 -4.44 -21.07
N ASP A 25 -68.70 -5.17 -19.99
CA ASP A 25 -69.82 -5.03 -19.05
C ASP A 25 -69.68 -3.73 -18.26
N PHE A 26 -68.49 -3.42 -17.75
CA PHE A 26 -68.20 -2.13 -17.12
C PHE A 26 -68.49 -0.97 -18.08
N ARG A 27 -68.08 -1.04 -19.35
CA ARG A 27 -68.38 0.01 -20.34
C ARG A 27 -69.88 0.27 -20.53
N ARG A 28 -70.72 -0.75 -20.34
CA ARG A 28 -72.19 -0.67 -20.48
C ARG A 28 -72.88 -0.32 -19.17
N SER A 29 -72.18 -0.45 -18.04
CA SER A 29 -72.73 -0.15 -16.73
C SER A 29 -72.98 1.35 -16.61
N GLU A 30 -73.94 1.69 -15.77
CA GLU A 30 -74.28 3.09 -15.54
C GLU A 30 -73.09 3.79 -14.85
N GLY A 31 -72.61 4.90 -15.43
CA GLY A 31 -71.40 5.59 -14.99
C GLY A 31 -70.09 4.84 -15.25
N GLY A 32 -70.13 3.73 -15.99
CA GLY A 32 -68.94 3.07 -16.53
C GLY A 32 -68.41 3.78 -17.78
N GLY A 33 -67.26 3.31 -18.27
CA GLY A 33 -66.58 3.89 -19.43
C GLY A 33 -65.53 2.95 -20.00
N PRO A 34 -64.78 3.37 -21.04
CA PRO A 34 -63.73 2.52 -21.60
C PRO A 34 -62.60 2.30 -20.59
N VAL A 35 -62.10 1.06 -20.55
CA VAL A 35 -60.93 0.66 -19.76
C VAL A 35 -59.89 0.11 -20.73
N PHE A 36 -58.70 0.72 -20.71
CA PHE A 36 -57.56 0.36 -21.54
C PHE A 36 -56.52 -0.32 -20.67
N VAL A 37 -56.38 -1.64 -20.81
CA VAL A 37 -55.37 -2.41 -20.09
C VAL A 37 -54.17 -2.68 -21.00
N SER A 38 -52.97 -2.33 -20.51
CA SER A 38 -51.68 -2.59 -21.15
C SER A 38 -50.85 -3.49 -20.24
N VAL A 39 -50.46 -4.66 -20.72
CA VAL A 39 -49.56 -5.60 -20.03
C VAL A 39 -48.18 -5.47 -20.67
N VAL A 40 -47.31 -4.69 -20.02
CA VAL A 40 -46.01 -4.23 -20.55
C VAL A 40 -44.98 -4.03 -19.42
N PRO A 41 -43.74 -4.54 -19.53
CA PRO A 41 -42.68 -4.32 -18.56
C PRO A 41 -42.32 -2.84 -18.40
N GLN A 42 -42.29 -2.35 -17.17
CA GLN A 42 -41.87 -1.00 -16.81
C GLN A 42 -40.42 -1.00 -16.32
N THR A 43 -39.50 -1.32 -17.24
CA THR A 43 -38.06 -1.32 -16.90
C THR A 43 -37.48 0.11 -16.93
N PRO A 44 -36.43 0.41 -16.14
CA PRO A 44 -35.74 1.70 -16.21
C PRO A 44 -35.13 2.04 -17.59
N GLY A 45 -35.00 1.05 -18.49
CA GLY A 45 -34.53 1.23 -19.86
C GLY A 45 -35.63 1.46 -20.89
N SER A 46 -36.90 1.49 -20.49
CA SER A 46 -38.03 1.81 -21.38
C SER A 46 -38.06 3.30 -21.73
N GLU A 47 -38.83 3.69 -22.75
CA GLU A 47 -39.06 5.11 -23.09
C GLU A 47 -39.71 5.91 -21.94
N SER A 48 -40.40 5.21 -21.02
CA SER A 48 -40.95 5.80 -19.79
C SER A 48 -39.98 5.75 -18.61
N ALA A 49 -38.77 5.18 -18.77
CA ALA A 49 -37.81 4.93 -17.69
C ALA A 49 -38.42 4.22 -16.46
N GLY A 50 -39.41 3.35 -16.70
CA GLY A 50 -40.16 2.64 -15.66
C GLY A 50 -41.32 3.44 -15.02
N ASP A 51 -41.63 4.64 -15.50
CA ASP A 51 -42.75 5.45 -14.99
C ASP A 51 -44.06 5.08 -15.71
N SER A 52 -44.91 4.31 -15.03
CA SER A 52 -46.21 3.86 -15.52
C SER A 52 -47.20 5.01 -15.77
N MET A 53 -47.07 6.13 -15.06
CA MET A 53 -47.90 7.32 -15.24
C MET A 53 -47.54 8.04 -16.55
N LEU A 54 -46.24 8.19 -16.83
CA LEU A 54 -45.76 8.71 -18.12
C LEU A 54 -46.21 7.82 -19.28
N PHE A 55 -46.11 6.50 -19.11
CA PHE A 55 -46.59 5.55 -20.10
C PHE A 55 -48.10 5.70 -20.35
N ALA A 56 -48.92 5.68 -19.30
CA ALA A 56 -50.37 5.80 -19.42
C ALA A 56 -50.79 7.12 -20.08
N ALA A 57 -50.16 8.24 -19.72
CA ALA A 57 -50.40 9.54 -20.35
C ALA A 57 -50.03 9.54 -21.85
N ALA A 58 -48.93 8.87 -22.23
CA ALA A 58 -48.54 8.73 -23.63
C ALA A 58 -49.55 7.88 -24.42
N VAL A 59 -50.08 6.80 -23.83
CA VAL A 59 -51.15 5.99 -24.42
C VAL A 59 -52.43 6.82 -24.57
N HIS A 60 -52.85 7.56 -23.54
CA HIS A 60 -54.02 8.46 -23.63
C HIS A 60 -53.85 9.51 -24.72
N ALA A 61 -52.67 10.15 -24.81
CA ALA A 61 -52.38 11.13 -25.86
C ALA A 61 -52.43 10.53 -27.29
N LYS A 62 -52.11 9.23 -27.44
CA LYS A 62 -52.15 8.51 -28.70
C LYS A 62 -53.55 8.03 -29.07
N VAL A 63 -54.28 7.45 -28.11
CA VAL A 63 -55.63 6.90 -28.29
C VAL A 63 -56.67 8.02 -28.38
N ARG A 64 -56.46 9.12 -27.62
CA ARG A 64 -57.34 10.31 -27.54
C ARG A 64 -58.77 9.99 -27.13
N GLU A 65 -58.93 9.03 -26.22
CA GLU A 65 -60.22 8.64 -25.68
C GLU A 65 -60.18 8.72 -24.15
N ASP A 66 -61.17 9.38 -23.55
CA ASP A 66 -61.27 9.46 -22.09
C ASP A 66 -61.71 8.11 -21.52
N GLY A 67 -61.00 7.64 -20.50
CA GLY A 67 -61.13 6.29 -19.97
C GLY A 67 -60.23 6.04 -18.77
N LEU A 68 -60.29 4.81 -18.25
CA LEU A 68 -59.35 4.32 -17.26
C LEU A 68 -58.21 3.61 -17.98
N TYR A 69 -56.97 4.00 -17.70
CA TYR A 69 -55.77 3.42 -18.28
C TYR A 69 -55.07 2.58 -17.21
N VAL A 70 -55.02 1.27 -17.40
CA VAL A 70 -54.40 0.31 -16.49
C VAL A 70 -53.09 -0.17 -17.10
N VAL A 71 -52.01 -0.08 -16.33
CA VAL A 71 -50.67 -0.54 -16.69
C VAL A 71 -50.33 -1.69 -15.75
N ALA A 72 -50.18 -2.90 -16.31
CA ALA A 72 -49.79 -4.08 -15.56
C ALA A 72 -48.40 -4.52 -16.00
N ASP A 73 -47.46 -4.57 -15.06
CA ASP A 73 -46.11 -5.03 -15.30
C ASP A 73 -46.05 -6.57 -15.13
N PRO A 74 -45.73 -7.33 -16.20
CA PRO A 74 -45.61 -8.79 -16.11
C PRO A 74 -44.31 -9.27 -15.44
N ASP A 75 -43.30 -8.41 -15.24
CA ASP A 75 -41.99 -8.78 -14.67
C ASP A 75 -41.96 -8.65 -13.14
N ASP A 76 -42.61 -7.63 -12.57
CA ASP A 76 -42.70 -7.44 -11.11
C ASP A 76 -44.12 -7.62 -10.56
N GLY A 77 -45.11 -7.73 -11.45
CA GLY A 77 -46.51 -7.93 -11.08
C GLY A 77 -47.24 -6.66 -10.66
N THR A 78 -46.66 -5.47 -10.75
CA THR A 78 -47.31 -4.22 -10.33
C THR A 78 -48.49 -3.88 -11.25
N ILE A 79 -49.59 -3.37 -10.68
CA ILE A 79 -50.75 -2.89 -11.43
C ILE A 79 -51.04 -1.44 -11.02
N ASP A 80 -50.76 -0.52 -11.94
CA ASP A 80 -51.13 0.89 -11.80
C ASP A 80 -52.34 1.22 -12.65
N PHE A 81 -53.08 2.25 -12.27
CA PHE A 81 -54.21 2.75 -13.04
C PHE A 81 -54.26 4.28 -12.99
N TYR A 82 -54.80 4.86 -14.06
CA TYR A 82 -54.83 6.30 -14.27
C TYR A 82 -56.20 6.70 -14.84
N ASN A 83 -56.94 7.55 -14.11
CA ASN A 83 -58.23 8.05 -14.58
C ASN A 83 -58.05 9.29 -15.46
N HIS A 84 -58.38 9.16 -16.75
CA HIS A 84 -58.40 10.25 -17.72
C HIS A 84 -59.82 10.52 -18.20
N GLY A 85 -60.61 11.23 -17.40
CA GLY A 85 -61.91 11.78 -17.82
C GLY A 85 -63.14 10.96 -17.43
N LEU A 86 -62.99 9.85 -16.70
CA LEU A 86 -64.15 9.13 -16.15
C LEU A 86 -64.71 9.81 -14.91
N ARG A 87 -66.04 9.77 -14.77
CA ARG A 87 -66.80 10.25 -13.61
C ARG A 87 -66.77 9.27 -12.45
N ARG A 88 -65.56 8.86 -12.06
CA ARG A 88 -65.28 8.00 -10.92
C ARG A 88 -64.44 8.76 -9.91
N ASP A 89 -64.71 8.48 -8.64
CA ASP A 89 -63.98 9.08 -7.54
C ASP A 89 -62.52 8.60 -7.59
N THR A 90 -61.64 9.47 -8.08
CA THR A 90 -60.23 9.16 -8.30
C THR A 90 -59.50 9.04 -6.97
N ASP A 91 -59.89 9.82 -5.95
CA ASP A 91 -59.34 9.68 -4.61
C ASP A 91 -59.76 8.33 -4.00
N HIS A 92 -61.00 7.89 -4.25
CA HIS A 92 -61.42 6.56 -3.80
C HIS A 92 -60.58 5.46 -4.45
N LEU A 93 -60.33 5.57 -5.76
CA LEU A 93 -59.46 4.64 -6.48
C LEU A 93 -58.04 4.64 -5.93
N SER A 94 -57.41 5.80 -5.81
CA SER A 94 -56.00 5.90 -5.42
C SER A 94 -55.74 5.55 -3.95
N PHE A 95 -56.69 5.81 -3.04
CA PHE A 95 -56.47 5.62 -1.59
C PHE A 95 -57.15 4.40 -0.99
N ASN A 96 -58.11 3.78 -1.67
CA ASN A 96 -58.86 2.62 -1.12
C ASN A 96 -58.69 1.35 -1.94
N LEU A 97 -57.99 1.39 -3.07
CA LEU A 97 -57.62 0.15 -3.77
C LEU A 97 -56.69 -0.67 -2.86
N PRO A 98 -57.00 -1.96 -2.60
CA PRO A 98 -56.16 -2.78 -1.75
C PRO A 98 -54.75 -2.96 -2.32
N ASP A 99 -53.72 -2.85 -1.48
CA ASP A 99 -52.31 -3.10 -1.86
C ASP A 99 -52.12 -4.48 -2.51
N SER A 100 -52.92 -5.48 -2.15
CA SER A 100 -52.90 -6.81 -2.76
C SER A 100 -53.33 -6.84 -4.23
N VAL A 101 -54.00 -5.78 -4.71
CA VAL A 101 -54.30 -5.57 -6.13
C VAL A 101 -53.15 -4.83 -6.81
N THR A 102 -52.63 -3.75 -6.22
CA THR A 102 -51.55 -2.92 -6.79
C THR A 102 -50.19 -3.61 -6.80
N PHE A 103 -49.74 -4.10 -5.65
CA PHE A 103 -48.41 -4.71 -5.46
C PHE A 103 -48.44 -6.23 -5.39
N GLY A 104 -49.61 -6.81 -5.09
CA GLY A 104 -49.73 -8.26 -4.86
C GLY A 104 -49.62 -8.62 -3.39
N ASP A 105 -49.84 -9.90 -3.09
CA ASP A 105 -49.63 -10.48 -1.77
C ASP A 105 -48.55 -11.57 -1.84
N SER A 106 -48.22 -12.20 -0.71
CA SER A 106 -47.19 -13.24 -0.67
C SER A 106 -47.45 -14.40 -1.64
N ARG A 107 -48.70 -14.65 -2.06
CA ARG A 107 -49.01 -15.67 -3.06
C ARG A 107 -48.73 -15.18 -4.47
N ALA A 108 -48.90 -13.89 -4.74
CA ALA A 108 -48.51 -13.27 -5.99
C ALA A 108 -46.97 -13.27 -6.14
N ASP A 109 -46.23 -13.01 -5.07
CA ASP A 109 -44.75 -13.04 -5.09
C ASP A 109 -44.21 -14.46 -5.38
N GLU A 110 -44.90 -15.49 -4.92
CA GLU A 110 -44.53 -16.90 -5.13
C GLU A 110 -44.98 -17.46 -6.49
N ALA A 111 -45.90 -16.79 -7.19
CA ALA A 111 -46.47 -17.26 -8.44
C ALA A 111 -45.73 -16.71 -9.66
N ASP A 112 -45.39 -17.58 -10.61
CA ASP A 112 -44.68 -17.22 -11.85
C ASP A 112 -45.43 -16.17 -12.72
N ASP A 113 -46.75 -16.03 -12.54
CA ASP A 113 -47.60 -15.09 -13.28
C ASP A 113 -48.07 -13.90 -12.43
N HIS A 114 -47.52 -13.76 -11.22
CA HIS A 114 -47.91 -12.79 -10.21
C HIS A 114 -49.42 -12.74 -9.89
N LEU A 115 -50.14 -13.81 -10.24
CA LEU A 115 -51.59 -13.90 -10.23
C LEU A 115 -52.27 -12.71 -10.93
N LEU A 116 -51.62 -12.13 -11.95
CA LEU A 116 -52.06 -10.88 -12.59
C LEU A 116 -53.48 -10.94 -13.13
N GLY A 117 -53.90 -12.08 -13.69
CA GLY A 117 -55.28 -12.24 -14.16
C GLY A 117 -56.31 -12.14 -13.04
N GLU A 118 -56.06 -12.76 -11.89
CA GLU A 118 -56.98 -12.69 -10.73
C GLU A 118 -56.99 -11.29 -10.12
N ARG A 119 -55.83 -10.61 -10.12
CA ARG A 119 -55.71 -9.25 -9.58
C ARG A 119 -56.36 -8.21 -10.48
N LEU A 120 -56.26 -8.36 -11.81
CA LEU A 120 -57.01 -7.54 -12.77
C LEU A 120 -58.52 -7.76 -12.64
N ASP A 121 -58.97 -8.99 -12.36
CA ASP A 121 -60.37 -9.22 -12.02
C ASP A 121 -60.76 -8.46 -10.74
N ARG A 122 -60.01 -8.57 -9.65
CA ARG A 122 -60.30 -7.82 -8.41
C ARG A 122 -60.28 -6.31 -8.62
N LEU A 123 -59.36 -5.79 -9.45
CA LEU A 123 -59.35 -4.38 -9.83
C LEU A 123 -60.67 -3.99 -10.50
N MET A 124 -61.14 -4.79 -11.45
CA MET A 124 -62.42 -4.54 -12.10
C MET A 124 -63.60 -4.64 -11.12
N ASP A 125 -63.56 -5.50 -10.09
CA ASP A 125 -64.63 -5.59 -9.07
C ASP A 125 -64.65 -4.30 -8.24
N PHE A 126 -63.47 -3.81 -7.88
CA PHE A 126 -63.31 -2.55 -7.18
C PHE A 126 -63.80 -1.35 -8.01
N LEU A 127 -63.56 -1.37 -9.32
CA LEU A 127 -64.05 -0.34 -10.24
C LEU A 127 -65.58 -0.31 -10.32
N ASP A 128 -66.24 -1.47 -10.28
CA ASP A 128 -67.70 -1.57 -10.25
C ASP A 128 -68.28 -0.93 -8.98
N GLU A 129 -67.61 -1.12 -7.83
CA GLU A 129 -68.03 -0.60 -6.51
C GLU A 129 -67.66 0.88 -6.28
N THR A 130 -66.72 1.42 -7.06
CA THR A 130 -66.19 2.78 -6.88
C THR A 130 -67.29 3.85 -7.03
N PRO A 131 -67.46 4.77 -6.05
CA PRO A 131 -68.44 5.84 -6.13
C PRO A 131 -68.29 6.73 -7.37
N ARG A 132 -69.43 7.25 -7.84
CA ARG A 132 -69.46 8.20 -8.95
C ARG A 132 -69.27 9.63 -8.46
N THR A 133 -68.69 10.44 -9.33
CA THR A 133 -68.52 11.88 -9.12
C THR A 133 -69.32 12.68 -10.14
N ASP A 134 -69.75 13.88 -9.76
CA ASP A 134 -70.49 14.79 -10.66
C ASP A 134 -69.60 15.37 -11.77
N ARG A 135 -68.28 15.43 -11.52
CA ARG A 135 -67.27 15.94 -12.45
C ARG A 135 -66.33 14.82 -12.89
N PRO A 136 -65.88 14.82 -14.16
CA PRO A 136 -64.86 13.87 -14.58
C PRO A 136 -63.60 14.05 -13.73
N GLY A 137 -63.07 12.93 -13.22
CA GLY A 137 -61.76 12.88 -12.60
C GLY A 137 -60.69 12.95 -13.68
N SER A 138 -59.57 13.59 -13.39
CA SER A 138 -58.40 13.58 -14.26
C SER A 138 -57.18 13.67 -13.37
N GLU A 139 -56.28 12.71 -13.51
CA GLU A 139 -54.99 12.82 -12.87
C GLU A 139 -54.18 13.97 -13.50
N PRO A 140 -53.36 14.68 -12.70
CA PRO A 140 -52.51 15.74 -13.23
C PRO A 140 -51.62 15.17 -14.33
N ALA A 141 -51.44 15.90 -15.42
CA ALA A 141 -50.53 15.47 -16.47
C ALA A 141 -49.13 15.23 -15.85
N PRO A 142 -48.46 14.11 -16.16
CA PRO A 142 -47.13 13.88 -15.66
C PRO A 142 -46.17 14.96 -16.16
N ALA A 143 -45.05 15.12 -15.46
CA ALA A 143 -44.00 16.05 -15.89
C ALA A 143 -43.62 15.74 -17.35
N THR A 144 -43.44 16.78 -18.18
CA THR A 144 -43.08 16.56 -19.58
C THR A 144 -41.81 15.72 -19.67
N ALA A 145 -41.89 14.56 -20.35
CA ALA A 145 -40.73 13.72 -20.59
C ALA A 145 -39.60 14.58 -21.22
N PRO A 146 -38.33 14.39 -20.80
CA PRO A 146 -37.20 15.04 -21.44
C PRO A 146 -37.24 14.79 -22.95
N ARG A 147 -36.84 15.77 -23.77
CA ARG A 147 -36.87 15.55 -25.22
C ARG A 147 -35.81 14.51 -25.57
N ALA A 148 -36.06 13.64 -26.55
CA ALA A 148 -35.05 12.72 -27.08
C ALA A 148 -33.74 13.42 -27.56
N ALA A 149 -33.80 14.72 -27.81
CA ALA A 149 -32.62 15.55 -28.08
C ALA A 149 -31.70 15.74 -26.84
N ASP A 150 -32.28 15.72 -25.64
CA ASP A 150 -31.58 15.86 -24.36
C ASP A 150 -30.93 14.52 -23.94
N GLU A 151 -31.48 13.36 -24.32
CA GLU A 151 -30.88 12.03 -24.10
C GLU A 151 -29.60 11.80 -24.90
N ASN A 152 -29.45 12.48 -26.04
CA ASN A 152 -28.23 12.42 -26.86
C ASN A 152 -27.13 13.37 -26.39
N THR A 153 -27.38 14.14 -25.33
CA THR A 153 -26.31 14.84 -24.64
C THR A 153 -25.70 13.90 -23.62
N LEU A 154 -24.64 13.19 -24.02
CA LEU A 154 -23.78 12.51 -23.07
C LEU A 154 -23.41 13.52 -21.98
N PRO A 155 -23.67 13.23 -20.69
CA PRO A 155 -23.17 14.08 -19.63
C PRO A 155 -21.66 14.21 -19.82
N PRO A 156 -21.09 15.42 -19.65
CA PRO A 156 -19.65 15.59 -19.74
C PRO A 156 -18.97 14.50 -18.90
N LEU A 157 -17.87 13.90 -19.38
CA LEU A 157 -17.08 12.86 -18.69
C LEU A 157 -16.70 13.20 -17.23
N PHE A 158 -16.96 14.44 -16.80
CA PHE A 158 -16.61 15.02 -15.52
C PHE A 158 -17.82 15.49 -14.69
N ALA A 159 -19.07 15.18 -15.10
CA ALA A 159 -20.24 15.91 -14.61
C ALA A 159 -20.82 15.45 -13.26
N THR A 160 -20.59 14.21 -12.80
CA THR A 160 -21.26 13.76 -11.55
C THR A 160 -20.35 13.10 -10.51
N ASP A 161 -19.30 12.36 -10.88
CA ASP A 161 -18.50 11.63 -9.87
C ASP A 161 -16.98 11.81 -9.95
N PHE A 162 -16.49 12.51 -10.97
CA PHE A 162 -15.04 12.63 -11.20
C PHE A 162 -14.32 13.39 -10.09
N TRP A 163 -14.85 14.56 -9.69
CA TRP A 163 -14.20 15.40 -8.69
C TRP A 163 -14.21 14.79 -7.30
N PRO A 164 -15.34 14.28 -6.78
CA PRO A 164 -15.36 13.55 -5.51
C PRO A 164 -14.41 12.35 -5.52
N GLY A 165 -14.43 11.56 -6.60
CA GLY A 165 -13.53 10.42 -6.76
C GLY A 165 -12.05 10.80 -6.78
N LEU A 166 -11.69 11.89 -7.47
CA LEU A 166 -10.33 12.42 -7.52
C LEU A 166 -9.85 12.89 -6.15
N PHE A 167 -10.69 13.61 -5.39
CA PHE A 167 -10.32 14.07 -4.05
C PHE A 167 -10.15 12.91 -3.06
N VAL A 168 -11.05 11.92 -3.09
CA VAL A 168 -10.94 10.70 -2.28
C VAL A 168 -9.67 9.93 -2.66
N GLY A 169 -9.41 9.76 -3.95
CA GLY A 169 -8.21 9.09 -4.45
C GLY A 169 -6.92 9.80 -4.05
N ALA A 170 -6.86 11.13 -4.20
CA ALA A 170 -5.71 11.93 -3.80
C ALA A 170 -5.47 11.89 -2.28
N PHE A 171 -6.54 11.94 -1.49
CA PHE A 171 -6.45 11.83 -0.03
C PHE A 171 -5.95 10.45 0.41
N LEU A 172 -6.47 9.38 -0.19
CA LEU A 172 -6.02 8.01 0.05
C LEU A 172 -4.54 7.83 -0.32
N ALA A 173 -4.13 8.38 -1.46
CA ALA A 173 -2.73 8.33 -1.91
C ALA A 173 -1.79 9.07 -0.94
N LEU A 174 -2.20 10.24 -0.43
CA LEU A 174 -1.45 10.96 0.60
C LEU A 174 -1.38 10.18 1.92
N LEU A 175 -2.48 9.58 2.36
CA LEU A 175 -2.53 8.76 3.57
C LEU A 175 -1.59 7.56 3.47
N LEU A 176 -1.67 6.81 2.36
CA LEU A 176 -0.79 5.66 2.10
C LEU A 176 0.67 6.09 2.02
N SER A 177 0.96 7.20 1.33
CA SER A 177 2.31 7.76 1.25
C SER A 177 2.82 8.17 2.65
N GLY A 178 1.97 8.77 3.48
CA GLY A 178 2.27 9.12 4.86
C GLY A 178 2.53 7.90 5.74
N VAL A 179 1.75 6.83 5.60
CA VAL A 179 1.96 5.56 6.31
C VAL A 179 3.29 4.93 5.91
N VAL A 180 3.61 4.88 4.61
CA VAL A 180 4.89 4.36 4.12
C VAL A 180 6.06 5.20 4.62
N ALA A 181 5.97 6.53 4.51
CA ALA A 181 7.00 7.44 5.01
C ALA A 181 7.17 7.31 6.54
N GLY A 182 6.08 7.18 7.29
CA GLY A 182 6.07 6.94 8.73
C GLY A 182 6.72 5.61 9.10
N ALA A 183 6.39 4.53 8.41
CA ALA A 183 6.99 3.22 8.62
C ALA A 183 8.51 3.23 8.34
N VAL A 184 8.92 3.86 7.22
CA VAL A 184 10.34 4.05 6.89
C VAL A 184 11.03 4.92 7.95
N GLY A 185 10.40 5.99 8.43
CA GLY A 185 10.90 6.83 9.50
C GLY A 185 11.11 6.07 10.81
N ILE A 186 10.15 5.21 11.19
CA ILE A 186 10.24 4.37 12.40
C ILE A 186 11.38 3.35 12.25
N VAL A 187 11.46 2.65 11.12
CA VAL A 187 12.51 1.64 10.86
C VAL A 187 13.90 2.28 10.86
N THR A 188 14.05 3.44 10.21
CA THR A 188 15.32 4.17 10.16
C THR A 188 15.69 4.76 11.53
N GLY A 189 14.71 5.29 12.28
CA GLY A 189 14.89 5.77 13.65
C GLY A 189 15.33 4.67 14.61
N LEU A 190 14.66 3.51 14.58
CA LEU A 190 15.05 2.33 15.36
C LEU A 190 16.44 1.81 14.97
N ARG A 191 16.78 1.81 13.68
CA ARG A 191 18.14 1.47 13.22
C ARG A 191 19.18 2.48 13.70
N ARG A 192 18.85 3.77 13.73
CA ARG A 192 19.72 4.84 14.22
C ARG A 192 19.97 4.72 15.72
N TRP A 193 18.93 4.41 16.50
CA TRP A 193 19.04 4.20 17.96
C TRP A 193 19.86 2.95 18.32
N ARG A 194 19.77 1.90 17.52
CA ARG A 194 20.54 0.66 17.74
C ARG A 194 21.97 0.69 17.21
N SER A 195 22.35 1.72 16.45
CA SER A 195 23.70 1.85 15.92
C SER A 195 24.47 2.82 16.81
N PRO A 196 25.46 2.36 17.59
CA PRO A 196 26.25 3.24 18.44
C PRO A 196 26.92 4.30 17.57
N GLU A 197 26.88 5.55 18.02
CA GLU A 197 27.62 6.62 17.38
C GLU A 197 29.11 6.28 17.44
N PRO A 198 29.87 6.50 16.36
CA PRO A 198 31.29 6.20 16.37
C PRO A 198 32.02 6.97 17.46
N GLU A 199 32.88 6.29 18.20
CA GLU A 199 33.64 6.93 19.27
C GLU A 199 34.64 7.98 18.71
N PRO A 200 34.86 9.08 19.44
CA PRO A 200 35.90 10.05 19.10
C PRO A 200 37.29 9.40 19.10
N ALA A 201 38.12 9.75 18.10
CA ALA A 201 39.45 9.13 17.90
C ALA A 201 40.37 9.21 19.14
N GLY A 202 40.25 10.28 19.94
CA GLY A 202 41.05 10.46 21.15
C GLY A 202 40.72 9.50 22.30
N LEU A 203 39.52 8.90 22.33
CA LEU A 203 39.10 7.96 23.38
C LEU A 203 39.42 6.51 23.04
N LEU A 204 39.62 6.21 21.75
CA LEU A 204 39.85 4.84 21.25
C LEU A 204 40.99 4.09 21.95
N PRO A 205 42.15 4.69 22.28
CA PRO A 205 43.22 3.99 22.99
C PRO A 205 42.86 3.49 24.39
N VAL A 206 41.78 4.03 24.98
CA VAL A 206 41.31 3.70 26.33
C VAL A 206 40.11 2.75 26.27
N THR A 207 39.22 2.95 25.29
CA THR A 207 37.96 2.19 25.17
C THR A 207 38.09 0.92 24.32
N SER A 208 39.05 0.89 23.39
CA SER A 208 39.16 -0.24 22.45
C SER A 208 39.70 -1.49 23.15
N PRO A 209 38.99 -2.62 23.05
CA PRO A 209 39.42 -3.86 23.68
C PRO A 209 40.68 -4.41 23.01
N THR A 210 41.54 -5.03 23.81
CA THR A 210 42.69 -5.82 23.33
C THR A 210 42.24 -7.20 22.81
N GLU A 211 41.11 -7.70 23.31
CA GLU A 211 40.54 -8.99 22.99
C GLU A 211 39.06 -8.88 22.54
N PRO A 212 38.76 -8.20 21.42
CA PRO A 212 37.39 -7.99 20.98
C PRO A 212 36.65 -9.30 20.72
N SER A 213 35.34 -9.29 20.91
CA SER A 213 34.46 -10.36 20.44
C SER A 213 34.10 -10.16 18.97
N ALA A 214 33.72 -11.23 18.27
CA ALA A 214 33.24 -11.13 16.89
C ALA A 214 31.98 -10.25 16.78
N SER A 215 31.11 -10.23 17.80
CA SER A 215 29.94 -9.34 17.83
C SER A 215 30.33 -7.87 18.00
N TYR A 216 31.36 -7.57 18.80
CA TYR A 216 31.92 -6.22 18.90
C TYR A 216 32.46 -5.76 17.54
N LEU A 217 33.32 -6.56 16.89
CA LEU A 217 33.92 -6.21 15.59
C LEU A 217 32.85 -5.95 14.52
N ARG A 218 31.82 -6.81 14.42
CA ARG A 218 30.72 -6.60 13.46
C ARG A 218 29.95 -5.30 13.71
N ARG A 219 29.61 -5.02 14.97
CA ARG A 219 28.90 -3.79 15.33
C ARG A 219 29.76 -2.55 15.04
N THR A 220 31.02 -2.57 15.44
CA THR A 220 31.94 -1.44 15.24
C THR A 220 32.27 -1.23 13.76
N ALA A 221 32.57 -2.29 13.00
CA ALA A 221 32.83 -2.20 11.57
C ALA A 221 31.65 -1.58 10.82
N HIS A 222 30.44 -2.07 11.09
CA HIS A 222 29.24 -1.53 10.46
C HIS A 222 28.96 -0.09 10.88
N ALA A 223 29.10 0.25 12.16
CA ALA A 223 28.87 1.61 12.66
C ALA A 223 29.84 2.62 12.03
N GLU A 224 31.13 2.28 11.98
CA GLU A 224 32.19 3.12 11.40
C GLU A 224 32.00 3.28 9.88
N LEU A 225 31.76 2.19 9.16
CA LEU A 225 31.54 2.22 7.70
C LEU A 225 30.29 3.02 7.34
N THR A 226 29.20 2.84 8.08
CA THR A 226 27.97 3.63 7.89
C THR A 226 28.21 5.11 8.16
N ALA A 227 29.00 5.44 9.19
CA ALA A 227 29.32 6.82 9.50
C ALA A 227 30.22 7.47 8.44
N LEU A 228 31.18 6.73 7.87
CA LEU A 228 31.96 7.19 6.72
C LEU A 228 31.03 7.44 5.53
N THR A 229 30.21 6.47 5.16
CA THR A 229 29.28 6.55 4.02
C THR A 229 28.32 7.73 4.13
N ARG A 230 27.78 8.01 5.33
CA ARG A 230 26.88 9.16 5.54
C ARG A 230 27.56 10.52 5.41
N LYS A 231 28.84 10.62 5.80
CA LYS A 231 29.59 11.87 5.73
C LYS A 231 30.16 12.12 4.35
N PHE A 232 30.39 11.05 3.60
CA PHE A 232 30.85 11.10 2.22
C PHE A 232 29.71 11.60 1.31
N THR A 233 29.62 12.91 1.13
CA THR A 233 28.55 13.58 0.36
C THR A 233 29.03 14.11 -0.99
N ASP A 234 30.34 14.25 -1.17
CA ASP A 234 30.97 14.75 -2.39
C ASP A 234 32.31 14.04 -2.64
N PRO A 235 32.51 13.38 -3.79
CA PRO A 235 33.79 12.80 -4.16
C PRO A 235 34.86 13.84 -4.52
N GLU A 236 34.48 15.07 -4.88
CA GLU A 236 35.44 16.11 -5.24
C GLU A 236 36.25 16.55 -4.00
N GLY A 237 37.59 16.55 -4.12
CA GLY A 237 38.50 16.96 -3.05
C GLY A 237 38.81 15.91 -1.97
N HIS A 238 38.17 14.73 -1.99
CA HIS A 238 38.31 13.72 -0.93
C HIS A 238 38.83 12.35 -1.40
N ALA A 239 39.74 12.34 -2.38
CA ALA A 239 40.29 11.12 -3.00
C ALA A 239 40.73 10.05 -1.97
N ARG A 240 41.42 10.46 -0.90
CA ARG A 240 41.85 9.54 0.15
C ARG A 240 40.70 8.91 0.95
N ALA A 241 39.65 9.68 1.24
CA ALA A 241 38.48 9.14 1.92
C ALA A 241 37.71 8.17 1.02
N TRP A 242 37.69 8.45 -0.30
CA TRP A 242 37.17 7.54 -1.31
C TRP A 242 37.96 6.25 -1.37
N ASP A 243 39.29 6.30 -1.46
CA ASP A 243 40.14 5.09 -1.48
C ASP A 243 39.94 4.21 -0.22
N CYS A 244 39.76 4.83 0.94
CA CYS A 244 39.46 4.11 2.17
C CYS A 244 38.07 3.45 2.13
N LEU A 245 37.05 4.15 1.61
CA LEU A 245 35.68 3.64 1.48
C LEU A 245 35.63 2.49 0.46
N ASP A 246 36.26 2.68 -0.71
CA ASP A 246 36.38 1.71 -1.79
C ASP A 246 37.05 0.42 -1.30
N ALA A 247 38.22 0.52 -0.67
CA ALA A 247 38.88 -0.63 -0.07
C ALA A 247 38.03 -1.33 1.01
N ALA A 248 37.31 -0.56 1.85
CA ALA A 248 36.44 -1.16 2.87
C ALA A 248 35.25 -1.90 2.25
N ILE A 249 34.68 -1.42 1.14
CA ILE A 249 33.59 -2.07 0.40
C ILE A 249 34.11 -3.31 -0.35
N LEU A 250 35.30 -3.25 -0.93
CA LEU A 250 35.95 -4.40 -1.58
C LEU A 250 36.15 -5.56 -0.60
N LEU A 251 36.59 -5.28 0.64
CA LEU A 251 36.70 -6.29 1.71
C LEU A 251 35.37 -6.96 2.08
N LEU A 252 34.24 -6.36 1.71
CA LEU A 252 32.90 -6.85 1.96
C LEU A 252 32.22 -7.38 0.70
N ASP A 253 33.00 -7.65 -0.36
CA ASP A 253 32.55 -8.08 -1.69
C ASP A 253 31.42 -7.18 -2.25
N GLY A 254 31.54 -5.85 -2.05
CA GLY A 254 30.57 -4.88 -2.57
C GLY A 254 29.33 -4.65 -1.69
N ASP A 255 29.12 -5.44 -0.63
CA ASP A 255 27.92 -5.37 0.21
C ASP A 255 28.24 -4.85 1.63
N PRO A 256 27.94 -3.57 1.97
CA PRO A 256 28.23 -3.00 3.29
C PRO A 256 27.46 -3.70 4.44
N ASP A 257 26.34 -4.36 4.16
CA ASP A 257 25.59 -5.11 5.18
C ASP A 257 26.24 -6.46 5.51
N ARG A 258 27.20 -6.93 4.72
CA ARG A 258 28.00 -8.13 5.03
C ARG A 258 28.78 -7.99 6.33
N ALA A 259 29.15 -6.78 6.74
CA ALA A 259 29.78 -6.53 8.04
C ALA A 259 28.90 -6.99 9.22
N ARG A 260 27.57 -7.07 9.07
CA ARG A 260 26.65 -7.54 10.13
C ARG A 260 26.48 -9.06 10.12
N ARG A 261 26.71 -9.72 8.97
CA ARG A 261 26.46 -11.15 8.79
C ARG A 261 27.43 -12.00 9.63
N PRO A 262 26.98 -13.13 10.20
CA PRO A 262 27.88 -14.14 10.74
C PRO A 262 28.79 -14.69 9.62
N GLY A 263 30.04 -15.06 9.94
CA GLY A 263 30.97 -15.68 9.00
C GLY A 263 32.00 -14.74 8.37
N THR A 264 31.86 -13.43 8.52
CA THR A 264 32.92 -12.48 8.12
C THR A 264 34.11 -12.61 9.06
N ASP A 265 35.29 -12.83 8.48
CA ASP A 265 36.54 -13.05 9.21
C ASP A 265 36.88 -11.85 10.14
N PRO A 266 37.27 -12.09 11.41
CA PRO A 266 37.62 -11.03 12.35
C PRO A 266 38.76 -10.11 11.90
N ALA A 267 39.71 -10.59 11.11
CA ALA A 267 40.79 -9.75 10.61
C ALA A 267 40.25 -8.78 9.53
N THR A 268 39.38 -9.29 8.66
CA THR A 268 38.64 -8.48 7.67
C THR A 268 37.81 -7.39 8.34
N LEU A 269 37.01 -7.72 9.37
CA LEU A 269 36.21 -6.73 10.10
C LEU A 269 37.07 -5.65 10.77
N THR A 270 38.23 -6.03 11.29
CA THR A 270 39.17 -5.07 11.88
C THR A 270 39.76 -4.14 10.82
N ALA A 271 40.11 -4.66 9.64
CA ALA A 271 40.60 -3.86 8.52
C ALA A 271 39.54 -2.85 8.06
N VAL A 272 38.27 -3.26 7.98
CA VAL A 272 37.14 -2.36 7.70
C VAL A 272 37.03 -1.25 8.75
N VAL A 273 37.14 -1.56 10.04
CA VAL A 273 37.14 -0.53 11.10
C VAL A 273 38.27 0.48 10.90
N VAL A 274 39.48 0.01 10.62
CA VAL A 274 40.66 0.86 10.42
C VAL A 274 40.48 1.76 9.20
N LEU A 275 40.08 1.20 8.06
CA LEU A 275 39.82 1.96 6.83
C LEU A 275 38.69 2.98 7.00
N ALA A 276 37.57 2.59 7.64
CA ALA A 276 36.46 3.49 7.88
C ALA A 276 36.85 4.69 8.76
N ARG A 277 37.66 4.45 9.80
CA ARG A 277 38.20 5.52 10.66
C ARG A 277 39.19 6.41 9.93
N ALA A 278 40.08 5.84 9.13
CA ALA A 278 41.03 6.60 8.32
C ALA A 278 40.32 7.48 7.28
N GLY A 279 39.31 6.95 6.58
CA GLY A 279 38.51 7.71 5.64
C GLY A 279 37.76 8.86 6.32
N ARG A 280 37.21 8.64 7.52
CA ARG A 280 36.57 9.71 8.30
C ARG A 280 37.55 10.79 8.75
N ALA A 281 38.77 10.41 9.10
CA ALA A 281 39.83 11.36 9.46
C ALA A 281 40.23 12.19 8.23
N ALA A 282 40.36 11.56 7.07
CA ALA A 282 40.63 12.23 5.79
C ALA A 282 39.53 13.24 5.41
N LEU A 283 38.25 12.94 5.68
CA LEU A 283 37.15 13.92 5.49
C LEU A 283 37.28 15.17 6.38
N THR A 284 38.05 15.11 7.47
CA THR A 284 38.33 16.26 8.35
C THR A 284 39.68 16.92 8.05
N GLY A 285 40.36 16.51 6.97
CA GLY A 285 41.69 17.02 6.61
C GLY A 285 42.85 16.40 7.39
N ASP A 286 42.62 15.35 8.19
CA ASP A 286 43.70 14.63 8.86
C ASP A 286 44.47 13.80 7.83
N THR A 287 45.78 14.02 7.78
CA THR A 287 46.69 13.37 6.83
C THR A 287 47.45 12.19 7.45
N ASN A 288 47.18 11.83 8.71
CA ASN A 288 47.87 10.73 9.37
C ASN A 288 47.66 9.40 8.62
N ASP A 289 48.75 8.76 8.21
CA ASP A 289 48.75 7.49 7.47
C ASP A 289 49.05 6.28 8.34
N LEU A 290 49.39 6.48 9.61
CA LEU A 290 49.81 5.39 10.49
C LEU A 290 48.75 5.15 11.57
N CYS A 291 48.42 3.88 11.76
CA CYS A 291 47.65 3.42 12.91
C CYS A 291 48.55 2.74 13.94
N CYS A 292 48.08 2.64 15.18
CA CYS A 292 48.81 1.92 16.22
C CYS A 292 49.00 0.44 15.83
N GLY A 293 50.25 0.01 15.64
CA GLY A 293 50.64 -1.36 15.35
C GLY A 293 50.64 -2.29 16.58
N VAL A 294 50.36 -1.78 17.78
CA VAL A 294 50.10 -2.63 18.95
C VAL A 294 48.64 -3.09 18.92
N ASN A 295 47.73 -2.14 18.72
CA ASN A 295 46.31 -2.41 18.53
C ASN A 295 45.75 -1.41 17.50
N PRO A 296 45.50 -1.85 16.25
CA PRO A 296 44.95 -0.98 15.21
C PRO A 296 43.64 -0.29 15.58
N LEU A 297 42.87 -0.84 16.53
CA LEU A 297 41.64 -0.22 17.03
C LEU A 297 41.91 1.04 17.87
N HIS A 298 43.13 1.29 18.36
CA HIS A 298 43.46 2.52 19.08
C HIS A 298 43.49 3.75 18.16
N GLY A 299 43.44 3.57 16.84
CA GLY A 299 43.44 4.67 15.87
C GLY A 299 44.85 5.21 15.56
N PRO A 300 45.01 6.53 15.34
CA PRO A 300 46.22 7.11 14.76
C PRO A 300 47.46 6.93 15.67
N ALA A 301 48.60 6.68 15.03
CA ALA A 301 49.89 6.64 15.69
C ALA A 301 50.56 8.02 15.69
N VAL A 302 51.39 8.27 16.70
CA VAL A 302 52.15 9.53 16.85
C VAL A 302 53.64 9.37 16.59
N SER A 303 54.17 8.16 16.75
CA SER A 303 55.59 7.87 16.50
C SER A 303 55.79 6.38 16.26
N ARG A 304 56.99 5.99 15.80
CA ARG A 304 57.42 4.59 15.74
C ARG A 304 58.29 4.26 16.96
N HIS A 305 58.09 3.10 17.56
CA HIS A 305 58.86 2.66 18.71
C HIS A 305 59.16 1.16 18.65
N HIS A 306 60.29 0.75 19.22
CA HIS A 306 60.62 -0.67 19.36
C HIS A 306 59.81 -1.26 20.50
N VAL A 307 58.82 -2.08 20.17
CA VAL A 307 57.92 -2.67 21.15
C VAL A 307 58.13 -4.17 21.25
N ARG A 308 58.03 -4.70 22.47
CA ARG A 308 58.12 -6.15 22.73
C ARG A 308 56.80 -6.81 22.37
N VAL A 309 56.81 -7.78 21.45
CA VAL A 309 55.58 -8.43 20.97
C VAL A 309 55.26 -9.78 21.62
N SER A 310 56.19 -10.36 22.40
CA SER A 310 55.96 -11.62 23.16
C SER A 310 56.30 -11.45 24.63
N ALA A 311 55.50 -12.07 25.50
CA ALA A 311 55.72 -12.13 26.95
C ALA A 311 56.79 -13.16 27.35
N GLU A 312 57.02 -14.20 26.54
CA GLU A 312 57.94 -15.29 26.87
C GLU A 312 59.39 -14.79 26.95
N ALA A 313 60.08 -15.20 28.02
CA ALA A 313 61.47 -14.86 28.28
C ALA A 313 62.46 -15.81 27.59
N ALA A 314 62.00 -16.96 27.08
CA ALA A 314 62.84 -17.98 26.49
C ALA A 314 62.91 -17.82 24.94
N GLY A 315 64.01 -17.25 24.46
CA GLY A 315 64.56 -17.57 23.13
C GLY A 315 64.35 -16.57 22.00
N SER A 316 63.39 -15.64 22.06
CA SER A 316 63.42 -14.51 21.12
C SER A 316 62.78 -13.25 21.72
N ASN A 317 63.63 -12.30 22.10
CA ASN A 317 63.26 -10.95 22.48
C ASN A 317 62.80 -10.20 21.20
N ARG A 318 61.70 -10.65 20.57
CA ARG A 318 61.17 -10.09 19.32
C ARG A 318 60.64 -8.70 19.63
N ARG A 319 61.53 -7.72 19.49
CA ARG A 319 61.17 -6.31 19.40
C ARG A 319 60.84 -6.03 17.94
N ARG A 320 59.75 -5.31 17.70
CA ARG A 320 59.38 -4.83 16.38
C ARG A 320 59.28 -3.31 16.41
N LEU A 321 59.80 -2.66 15.38
CA LEU A 321 59.58 -1.23 15.19
C LEU A 321 58.15 -1.04 14.67
N LEU A 322 57.25 -0.59 15.52
CA LEU A 322 55.83 -0.41 15.18
C LEU A 322 55.40 1.04 15.38
N PRO A 323 54.51 1.57 14.53
CA PRO A 323 53.81 2.81 14.84
C PRO A 323 52.97 2.63 16.11
N VAL A 324 52.98 3.60 17.02
CA VAL A 324 52.27 3.51 18.31
C VAL A 324 51.53 4.82 18.60
N CYS A 325 50.33 4.69 19.19
CA CYS A 325 49.62 5.84 19.77
C CYS A 325 50.29 6.28 21.09
N VAL A 326 49.94 7.48 21.58
CA VAL A 326 50.52 8.07 22.81
C VAL A 326 50.54 7.07 23.99
N PRO A 327 49.41 6.40 24.35
CA PRO A 327 49.43 5.49 25.50
C PRO A 327 50.31 4.25 25.30
N CYS A 328 50.39 3.73 24.08
CA CYS A 328 51.25 2.59 23.76
C CYS A 328 52.73 2.98 23.76
N ARG A 329 53.06 4.19 23.30
CA ARG A 329 54.42 4.74 23.39
C ARG A 329 54.84 4.88 24.85
N ASP A 330 54.01 5.52 25.66
CA ASP A 330 54.32 5.79 27.06
C ASP A 330 54.43 4.48 27.87
N THR A 331 53.57 3.50 27.59
CA THR A 331 53.69 2.15 28.14
C THR A 331 54.98 1.47 27.68
N ALA A 332 55.37 1.60 26.40
CA ALA A 332 56.57 0.95 25.90
C ALA A 332 57.85 1.52 26.53
N ILE A 333 57.83 2.78 26.93
CA ILE A 333 58.94 3.45 27.63
C ILE A 333 58.93 3.10 29.12
N ALA A 334 57.80 3.27 29.80
CA ALA A 334 57.72 3.13 31.26
C ALA A 334 57.65 1.66 31.72
N GLN A 335 56.96 0.80 30.96
CA GLN A 335 56.74 -0.61 31.30
C GLN A 335 56.73 -1.49 30.04
N PRO A 336 57.90 -1.75 29.41
CA PRO A 336 57.98 -2.50 28.15
C PRO A 336 57.33 -3.90 28.20
N SER A 337 57.30 -4.54 29.37
CA SER A 337 56.65 -5.85 29.59
C SER A 337 55.12 -5.79 29.58
N GLY A 338 54.51 -4.60 29.66
CA GLY A 338 53.06 -4.41 29.59
C GLY A 338 52.51 -4.36 28.16
N ILE A 339 53.36 -4.18 27.14
CA ILE A 339 52.92 -4.11 25.74
C ILE A 339 52.27 -5.41 25.25
N PRO A 340 52.81 -6.62 25.51
CA PRO A 340 52.18 -7.86 25.05
C PRO A 340 50.72 -8.01 25.49
N GLY A 341 50.35 -7.50 26.67
CA GLY A 341 48.97 -7.50 27.16
C GLY A 341 48.05 -6.46 26.48
N ARG A 342 48.64 -5.49 25.77
CA ARG A 342 47.93 -4.48 24.98
C ARG A 342 47.80 -4.83 23.49
N LEU A 343 48.46 -5.91 23.04
CA LEU A 343 48.38 -6.34 21.65
C LEU A 343 46.96 -6.78 21.29
N LEU A 344 46.49 -6.35 20.12
CA LEU A 344 45.22 -6.84 19.59
C LEU A 344 45.29 -8.33 19.31
N ARG A 345 44.40 -9.10 19.94
CA ARG A 345 44.22 -10.53 19.73
C ARG A 345 42.83 -10.83 19.20
N LEU A 346 42.79 -11.37 17.99
CA LEU A 346 41.54 -11.64 17.30
C LEU A 346 40.94 -12.99 17.75
N PRO A 347 39.61 -13.12 17.79
CA PRO A 347 38.97 -14.41 17.94
C PRO A 347 39.26 -15.30 16.72
N GLY A 348 39.27 -16.62 16.90
CA GLY A 348 39.41 -17.58 15.80
C GLY A 348 38.29 -17.43 14.76
N SER A 349 38.63 -17.72 13.49
CA SER A 349 37.71 -17.59 12.35
C SER A 349 36.74 -18.77 12.23
N THR A 350 37.03 -19.93 12.83
CA THR A 350 36.19 -21.12 12.79
C THR A 350 35.33 -21.25 14.04
N SER A 351 34.07 -21.67 13.84
CA SER A 351 33.13 -21.92 14.94
C SER A 351 33.67 -23.04 15.84
N GLY A 352 34.19 -22.68 17.02
CA GLY A 352 34.78 -23.62 17.98
C GLY A 352 36.25 -23.36 18.31
N ASP A 353 36.98 -22.57 17.51
CA ASP A 353 38.34 -22.18 17.83
C ASP A 353 38.34 -21.06 18.89
N ARG A 354 38.68 -21.46 20.13
CA ARG A 354 38.84 -20.52 21.26
C ARG A 354 40.24 -19.90 21.30
N SER A 355 41.14 -20.29 20.40
CA SER A 355 42.49 -19.72 20.35
C SER A 355 42.42 -18.27 19.87
N ARG A 356 42.98 -17.37 20.68
CA ARG A 356 43.15 -15.95 20.33
C ARG A 356 44.56 -15.74 19.84
N ARG A 357 44.71 -15.22 18.63
CA ARG A 357 46.02 -14.97 18.03
C ARG A 357 46.27 -13.47 17.89
N PRO A 358 47.51 -12.99 18.11
CA PRO A 358 47.88 -11.63 17.75
C PRO A 358 47.52 -11.34 16.30
N TYR A 359 47.01 -10.14 16.03
CA TYR A 359 46.50 -9.79 14.70
C TYR A 359 47.54 -9.92 13.58
N TYR A 360 48.83 -9.80 13.91
CA TYR A 360 49.93 -9.90 12.95
C TYR A 360 50.36 -11.35 12.63
N ASP A 361 49.84 -12.35 13.36
CA ASP A 361 50.09 -13.77 13.08
C ASP A 361 49.06 -14.35 12.08
N ALA A 362 48.06 -13.55 11.66
CA ALA A 362 47.19 -13.87 10.55
C ALA A 362 47.97 -13.66 9.24
N THR A 363 48.70 -14.68 8.81
CA THR A 363 49.76 -14.59 7.77
C THR A 363 49.29 -14.13 6.40
N ASP A 364 48.01 -14.34 6.06
CA ASP A 364 47.48 -14.12 4.70
C ASP A 364 46.38 -13.06 4.64
N GLY A 365 46.19 -12.27 5.72
CA GLY A 365 45.14 -11.27 5.82
C GLY A 365 45.59 -9.83 5.52
N PRO A 366 44.66 -8.92 5.16
CA PRO A 366 44.95 -7.52 4.87
C PRO A 366 45.60 -6.79 6.07
N LEU A 367 45.35 -7.26 7.29
CA LEU A 367 45.90 -6.66 8.51
C LEU A 367 47.43 -6.70 8.62
N THR A 368 48.09 -7.60 7.88
CA THR A 368 49.57 -7.65 7.83
C THR A 368 50.18 -6.36 7.29
N ALA A 369 49.44 -5.61 6.47
CA ALA A 369 49.87 -4.35 5.88
C ALA A 369 49.74 -3.14 6.82
N VAL A 370 48.92 -3.24 7.88
CA VAL A 370 48.60 -2.11 8.79
C VAL A 370 49.82 -1.42 9.38
N PRO A 371 50.88 -2.12 9.85
CA PRO A 371 52.09 -1.46 10.34
C PRO A 371 52.81 -0.59 9.30
N GLY A 372 52.55 -0.83 8.01
CA GLY A 372 53.10 -0.08 6.89
C GLY A 372 52.30 1.18 6.53
N GLY A 373 51.08 1.34 7.04
CA GLY A 373 50.22 2.51 6.82
C GLY A 373 48.89 2.18 6.15
N ILE A 374 47.98 3.16 6.10
CA ILE A 374 46.65 3.04 5.48
C ILE A 374 46.77 2.87 3.97
N ALA A 375 47.66 3.62 3.31
CA ALA A 375 47.93 3.45 1.87
C ALA A 375 48.32 2.00 1.53
N ARG A 376 49.25 1.42 2.31
CA ARG A 376 49.69 0.04 2.11
C ARG A 376 48.58 -0.98 2.40
N LEU A 377 47.69 -0.67 3.33
CA LEU A 377 46.50 -1.50 3.58
C LEU A 377 45.56 -1.48 2.38
N ILE A 378 45.28 -0.31 1.81
CA ILE A 378 44.46 -0.16 0.59
C ILE A 378 45.04 -0.97 -0.56
N ASP A 379 46.35 -0.82 -0.82
CA ASP A 379 47.04 -1.56 -1.87
C ASP A 379 46.92 -3.08 -1.67
N LYS A 380 47.08 -3.54 -0.42
CA LYS A 380 46.97 -4.97 -0.10
C LYS A 380 45.56 -5.50 -0.31
N VAL A 381 44.54 -4.70 0.01
CA VAL A 381 43.14 -5.05 -0.24
C VAL A 381 42.88 -5.17 -1.74
N ARG A 382 43.31 -4.19 -2.53
CA ARG A 382 43.17 -4.19 -4.00
C ARG A 382 43.87 -5.39 -4.64
N GLU A 383 45.10 -5.69 -4.21
CA GLU A 383 45.85 -6.87 -4.64
C GLU A 383 45.09 -8.17 -4.33
N THR A 384 44.54 -8.29 -3.12
CA THR A 384 43.80 -9.50 -2.70
C THR A 384 42.47 -9.65 -3.46
N ALA A 385 41.85 -8.54 -3.86
CA ALA A 385 40.62 -8.52 -4.65
C ALA A 385 40.85 -8.66 -6.17
N GLY A 386 42.11 -8.63 -6.63
CA GLY A 386 42.44 -8.68 -8.07
C GLY A 386 42.10 -7.39 -8.84
N VAL A 387 42.01 -6.26 -8.16
CA VAL A 387 41.76 -4.94 -8.74
C VAL A 387 43.09 -4.19 -8.85
N HIS A 388 43.46 -3.72 -10.04
CA HIS A 388 44.73 -3.03 -10.33
C HIS A 388 44.52 -1.58 -10.72
#